data_AF-A0A972W2I8-F1
#
_entry.id   AF-A0A972W2I8-F1
#
_cell.length_a   1.000
_cell.length_b   1.000
_cell.length_c   1.000
_cell.angle_alpha   90.00
_cell.angle_beta   90.00
_cell.angle_gamma   90.00
#
_symmetry.space_group_name_H-M   'P 1'
#
loop_
_entity.id
_entity.type
_entity.pdbx_description
1 polymer ?
#
loop_
_entity_poly.entity_id
_entity_poly.type
_entity_poly.pdbx_seq_one_letter_code
_entity_poly.pdbx_strand_id
1 'polypeptide(L)'
;LAIDKHVIVIGGGDTGSDCVGTSNRQGAKSVTNFEIMPKPPEFRSSTTPWPFWPLQLKTSTSHKEGCDRNWLINTKEFISNEKGELTALKTIEVEWNIVPGQRSQLIEIEGSEKTWPCDLALLALGFTGPETTLSEQLGIKTDARSNYEAINYQTNVPHIFTAGDMRRGQSLIVWAISEGREAAKKVDEYLMGYSNLPSKGDGDLPPM
;
A
#
# COMPACT_ATOMS: atom_id res chain seq x y z
N LEU A 1 -17.93 12.46 0.08
CA LEU A 1 -17.35 13.65 0.74
C LEU A 1 -17.41 13.46 2.25
N ALA A 2 -16.38 13.89 2.97
CA ALA A 2 -16.16 13.60 4.39
C ALA A 2 -16.74 14.67 5.36
N ILE A 3 -17.32 15.75 4.85
CA ILE A 3 -17.85 16.85 5.67
C ILE A 3 -18.81 16.37 6.76
N ASP A 4 -18.57 16.80 8.00
CA ASP A 4 -19.37 16.47 9.21
C ASP A 4 -19.49 14.96 9.52
N LYS A 5 -18.65 14.11 8.91
CA LYS A 5 -18.65 12.65 9.13
C LYS A 5 -17.61 12.20 10.13
N HIS A 6 -17.92 11.14 10.86
CA HIS A 6 -16.96 10.29 11.54
C HIS A 6 -16.29 9.38 10.51
N VAL A 7 -15.04 9.69 10.16
CA VAL A 7 -14.28 8.95 9.14
C VAL A 7 -13.33 7.95 9.81
N ILE A 8 -13.36 6.71 9.35
CA ILE A 8 -12.37 5.69 9.73
C ILE A 8 -11.55 5.29 8.51
N VAL A 9 -10.23 5.42 8.61
CA VAL A 9 -9.25 4.99 7.60
C VAL A 9 -8.63 3.68 8.05
N ILE A 10 -8.79 2.62 7.26
CA ILE A 10 -8.25 1.29 7.56
C ILE A 10 -6.98 1.06 6.73
N GLY A 11 -5.83 1.02 7.41
CA GLY A 11 -4.49 0.89 6.82
C GLY A 11 -3.58 2.07 7.19
N GLY A 12 -2.34 1.80 7.60
CA GLY A 12 -1.37 2.81 8.07
C GLY A 12 -0.23 3.14 7.10
N GLY A 13 -0.35 2.74 5.83
CA GLY A 13 0.57 3.11 4.76
C GLY A 13 0.40 4.55 4.28
N ASP A 14 1.15 4.93 3.23
CA ASP A 14 1.11 6.29 2.65
C ASP A 14 -0.30 6.66 2.15
N THR A 15 -1.01 5.73 1.51
CA THR A 15 -2.42 5.89 1.12
C THR A 15 -3.32 6.24 2.31
N GLY A 16 -3.11 5.60 3.45
CA GLY A 16 -3.87 5.88 4.68
C GLY A 16 -3.60 7.29 5.19
N SER A 17 -2.33 7.71 5.19
CA SER A 17 -1.94 9.09 5.52
C SER A 17 -2.60 10.12 4.59
N ASP A 18 -2.71 9.84 3.29
CA ASP A 18 -3.37 10.74 2.34
C ASP A 18 -4.89 10.80 2.55
N CYS A 19 -5.53 9.67 2.86
CA CYS A 19 -6.93 9.61 3.26
C CYS A 19 -7.20 10.44 4.52
N VAL A 20 -6.31 10.39 5.53
CA VAL A 20 -6.40 11.20 6.75
C VAL A 20 -6.38 12.68 6.41
N GLY A 21 -5.36 13.14 5.68
CA GLY A 21 -5.21 14.56 5.33
C GLY A 21 -6.37 15.07 4.47
N THR A 22 -6.82 14.26 3.51
CA THR A 22 -7.96 14.62 2.66
C THR A 22 -9.26 14.72 3.46
N SER A 23 -9.50 13.80 4.41
CA SER A 23 -10.70 13.81 5.25
C SER A 23 -10.74 15.04 6.16
N ASN A 24 -9.61 15.39 6.79
CA ASN A 24 -9.49 16.61 7.59
C ASN A 24 -9.78 17.86 6.75
N ARG A 25 -9.15 17.99 5.58
CA ARG A 25 -9.32 19.15 4.69
C ARG A 25 -10.72 19.26 4.10
N GLN A 26 -11.48 18.16 4.06
CA GLN A 26 -12.90 18.15 3.68
C GLN A 26 -13.84 18.51 4.84
N GLY A 27 -13.33 18.76 6.06
CA GLY A 27 -14.15 19.13 7.22
C GLY A 27 -14.79 17.93 7.92
N ALA A 28 -14.10 16.79 7.99
CA ALA A 28 -14.56 15.65 8.78
C ALA A 28 -14.75 16.03 10.26
N LYS A 29 -15.79 15.47 10.88
CA LYS A 29 -16.08 15.68 12.31
C LYS A 29 -15.05 14.98 13.19
N SER A 30 -14.59 13.81 12.78
CA SER A 30 -13.45 13.12 13.38
C SER A 30 -12.77 12.22 12.34
N VAL A 31 -11.47 11.98 12.51
CA VAL A 31 -10.71 11.03 11.71
C VAL A 31 -9.97 10.07 12.63
N THR A 32 -10.25 8.78 12.47
CA THR A 32 -9.58 7.69 13.19
C THR A 32 -8.88 6.79 12.17
N ASN A 33 -7.65 6.37 12.46
CA ASN A 33 -6.87 5.49 11.59
C ASN A 33 -6.53 4.18 12.33
N PHE A 34 -6.79 3.06 11.67
CA PHE A 34 -6.52 1.72 12.17
C PHE A 34 -5.38 1.08 11.42
N GLU A 35 -4.43 0.51 12.17
CA GLU A 35 -3.34 -0.30 11.67
C GLU A 35 -3.38 -1.66 12.35
N ILE A 36 -3.23 -2.73 11.56
CA ILE A 36 -3.23 -4.11 12.05
C ILE A 36 -1.85 -4.50 12.60
N MET A 37 -0.80 -3.77 12.19
CA MET A 37 0.57 -3.96 12.66
C MET A 37 0.80 -3.25 14.00
N PRO A 38 1.77 -3.71 14.80
CA PRO A 38 2.18 -3.02 16.02
C PRO A 38 2.71 -1.62 15.73
N LYS A 39 2.56 -0.72 16.70
CA LYS A 39 3.12 0.63 16.64
C LYS A 39 4.64 0.53 16.39
N PRO A 40 5.15 1.10 15.28
CA PRO A 40 6.58 1.09 15.02
C PRO A 40 7.34 1.86 16.11
N PRO A 41 8.63 1.55 16.34
CA PRO A 41 9.42 2.24 17.35
C PRO A 41 9.64 3.72 16.98
N GLU A 42 9.75 4.58 17.97
CA GLU A 42 9.94 6.03 17.75
C GLU A 42 11.33 6.37 17.19
N PHE A 43 12.31 5.52 17.48
CA PHE A 43 13.69 5.62 17.00
C PHE A 43 14.05 4.39 16.16
N ARG A 44 15.16 4.49 15.42
CA ARG A 44 15.66 3.39 14.58
C ARG A 44 15.82 2.10 15.40
N SER A 45 15.15 1.04 14.95
CA SER A 45 15.29 -0.28 15.54
C SER A 45 16.65 -0.91 15.24
N SER A 46 17.18 -1.68 16.19
CA SER A 46 18.34 -2.56 15.96
C SER A 46 18.08 -3.61 14.87
N THR A 47 16.80 -3.92 14.59
CA THR A 47 16.40 -4.82 13.49
C THR A 47 16.55 -4.21 12.09
N THR A 48 16.67 -2.87 11.99
CA THR A 48 16.89 -2.16 10.72
C THR A 48 18.02 -1.12 10.87
N PRO A 49 19.27 -1.59 11.09
CA PRO A 49 20.41 -0.68 11.28
C PRO A 49 20.72 0.08 9.99
N TRP A 50 21.49 1.16 10.09
CA TRP A 50 22.00 1.83 8.90
C TRP A 50 22.90 0.85 8.11
N PRO A 51 22.86 0.82 6.76
CA PRO A 51 22.20 1.74 5.83
C PRO A 51 20.77 1.36 5.42
N PHE A 52 20.17 0.31 6.01
CA PHE A 52 18.82 -0.08 5.66
C PHE A 52 17.81 1.04 5.95
N TRP A 53 16.72 1.05 5.18
CA TRP A 53 15.61 1.96 5.45
C TRP A 53 15.04 1.66 6.85
N PRO A 54 14.99 2.64 7.76
CA PRO A 54 14.59 2.39 9.14
C PRO A 54 13.10 2.05 9.23
N LEU A 55 12.79 0.97 9.94
CA LEU A 55 11.45 0.73 10.44
C LEU A 55 11.25 1.60 11.69
N GLN A 56 10.58 2.73 11.52
CA GLN A 56 10.32 3.71 12.59
C GLN A 56 8.95 4.36 12.41
N LEU A 57 8.40 4.90 13.49
CA LEU A 57 7.11 5.57 13.48
C LEU A 57 7.19 6.83 12.61
N LYS A 58 6.52 6.78 11.46
CA LYS A 58 6.37 7.95 10.59
C LYS A 58 5.16 8.78 11.03
N THR A 59 5.37 10.08 11.15
CA THR A 59 4.33 11.09 11.38
C THR A 59 4.40 12.10 10.24
N SER A 60 3.43 12.04 9.32
CA SER A 60 3.29 12.94 8.19
C SER A 60 2.62 14.26 8.60
N THR A 61 2.57 15.21 7.68
CA THR A 61 1.78 16.44 7.84
C THR A 61 0.30 16.12 8.03
N SER A 62 -0.25 15.16 7.28
CA SER A 62 -1.63 14.69 7.43
C SER A 62 -1.94 14.20 8.85
N HIS A 63 -1.03 13.46 9.48
CA HIS A 63 -1.21 13.04 10.87
C HIS A 63 -1.20 14.24 11.84
N LYS A 64 -0.42 15.28 11.56
CA LYS A 64 -0.36 16.49 12.37
C LYS A 64 -1.61 17.37 12.23
N GLU A 65 -2.37 17.23 11.14
CA GLU A 65 -3.65 17.93 10.94
C GLU A 65 -4.76 17.40 11.86
N GLY A 66 -4.57 16.21 12.47
CA GLY A 66 -5.48 15.64 13.47
C GLY A 66 -5.93 14.23 13.07
N CYS A 67 -5.55 13.22 13.85
CA CYS A 67 -6.01 11.85 13.66
C CYS A 67 -5.82 11.06 14.94
N ASP A 68 -6.82 10.29 15.35
CA ASP A 68 -6.65 9.28 16.39
C ASP A 68 -6.09 7.99 15.76
N ARG A 69 -4.86 7.64 16.11
CA ARG A 69 -4.14 6.51 15.51
C ARG A 69 -4.19 5.33 16.47
N ASN A 70 -4.70 4.21 15.98
CA ASN A 70 -4.81 2.98 16.75
C ASN A 70 -4.08 1.85 16.02
N TRP A 71 -3.35 1.03 16.77
CA TRP A 71 -2.53 -0.07 16.27
C TRP A 71 -3.06 -1.38 16.82
N LEU A 72 -2.68 -2.50 16.20
CA LEU A 72 -3.13 -3.82 16.62
C LEU A 72 -4.66 -3.92 16.64
N ILE A 73 -5.32 -3.32 15.66
CA ILE A 73 -6.78 -3.36 15.50
C ILE A 73 -7.14 -4.11 14.23
N ASN A 74 -8.04 -5.08 14.35
CA ASN A 74 -8.68 -5.75 13.23
C ASN A 74 -10.16 -5.35 13.12
N THR A 75 -10.63 -5.07 11.91
CA THR A 75 -12.04 -4.72 11.66
C THR A 75 -12.85 -5.99 11.44
N LYS A 76 -13.92 -6.16 12.22
CA LYS A 76 -14.77 -7.36 12.19
C LYS A 76 -16.04 -7.17 11.38
N GLU A 77 -16.66 -5.99 11.48
CA GLU A 77 -17.99 -5.77 10.93
C GLU A 77 -18.25 -4.29 10.60
N PHE A 78 -18.98 -4.07 9.50
CA PHE A 78 -19.55 -2.79 9.11
C PHE A 78 -21.03 -2.78 9.54
N ILE A 79 -21.38 -1.88 10.45
CA ILE A 79 -22.73 -1.77 10.99
C ILE A 79 -23.48 -0.67 10.24
N SER A 80 -24.65 -1.01 9.70
CA SER A 80 -25.49 -0.07 8.95
C SER A 80 -26.86 0.11 9.61
N ASN A 81 -27.52 1.22 9.30
CA ASN A 81 -28.90 1.47 9.68
C ASN A 81 -29.89 0.77 8.73
N GLU A 82 -31.20 0.87 9.00
CA GLU A 82 -32.26 0.28 8.18
C GLU A 82 -32.28 0.79 6.72
N LYS A 83 -31.65 1.93 6.44
CA LYS A 83 -31.52 2.51 5.10
C LYS A 83 -30.26 2.03 4.36
N GLY A 84 -29.44 1.18 4.99
CA GLY A 84 -28.18 0.68 4.43
C GLY A 84 -27.02 1.67 4.53
N GLU A 85 -27.15 2.73 5.34
CA GLU A 85 -26.07 3.71 5.55
C GLU A 85 -25.16 3.24 6.69
N LEU A 86 -23.84 3.35 6.51
CA LEU A 86 -22.86 3.01 7.53
C LEU A 86 -23.02 3.94 8.76
N THR A 87 -23.06 3.35 9.94
CA THR A 87 -23.17 4.10 11.21
C THR A 87 -22.07 3.77 12.21
N ALA A 88 -21.47 2.57 12.11
CA ALA A 88 -20.38 2.17 12.97
C ALA A 88 -19.49 1.06 12.37
N LEU A 89 -18.29 0.90 12.93
CA LEU A 89 -17.45 -0.27 12.74
C LEU A 89 -17.27 -1.02 14.06
N LYS A 90 -17.35 -2.35 14.01
CA LYS A 90 -16.92 -3.20 15.10
C LYS A 90 -15.49 -3.67 14.85
N THR A 91 -14.64 -3.52 15.84
CA THR A 91 -13.25 -3.97 15.82
C THR A 91 -12.94 -4.91 16.97
N ILE A 92 -11.80 -5.58 16.88
CA ILE A 92 -11.19 -6.35 17.97
C ILE A 92 -9.70 -6.01 18.02
N GLU A 93 -9.10 -6.02 19.20
CA GLU A 93 -7.66 -5.93 19.34
C GLU A 93 -7.01 -7.26 18.94
N VAL A 94 -5.80 -7.20 18.41
CA VAL A 94 -5.07 -8.36 17.90
C VAL A 94 -3.62 -8.35 18.34
N GLU A 95 -2.99 -9.51 18.38
CA GLU A 95 -1.55 -9.65 18.56
C GLU A 95 -0.96 -10.52 17.45
N TRP A 96 0.32 -10.29 17.15
CA TRP A 96 1.04 -11.09 16.16
C TRP A 96 1.95 -12.08 16.87
N ASN A 97 1.67 -13.37 16.73
CA ASN A 97 2.58 -14.43 17.13
C ASN A 97 3.55 -14.73 15.98
N ILE A 98 4.83 -14.41 16.19
CA ILE A 98 5.89 -14.55 15.20
C ILE A 98 6.83 -15.66 15.67
N VAL A 99 6.74 -16.82 15.01
CA VAL A 99 7.63 -17.97 15.24
C VAL A 99 8.60 -18.10 14.06
N PRO A 100 9.93 -18.13 14.28
CA PRO A 100 10.91 -18.28 13.21
C PRO A 100 10.63 -19.50 12.32
N GLY A 101 10.63 -19.29 11.00
CA GLY A 101 10.36 -20.36 10.03
C GLY A 101 8.87 -20.72 9.84
N GLN A 102 7.96 -20.08 10.58
CA GLN A 102 6.52 -20.22 10.38
C GLN A 102 5.90 -18.93 9.88
N ARG A 103 4.72 -19.05 9.26
CA ARG A 103 3.92 -17.88 8.90
C ARG A 103 3.45 -17.18 10.18
N SER A 104 3.62 -15.87 10.26
CA SER A 104 3.09 -15.06 11.35
C SER A 104 1.58 -15.28 11.51
N GLN A 105 1.15 -15.49 12.75
CA GLN A 105 -0.24 -15.74 13.09
C GLN A 105 -0.82 -14.50 13.76
N LEU A 106 -1.99 -14.08 13.30
CA LEU A 106 -2.78 -13.03 13.94
C LEU A 106 -3.71 -13.69 14.96
N ILE A 107 -3.60 -13.28 16.23
CA ILE A 107 -4.42 -13.79 17.33
C ILE A 107 -5.34 -12.66 17.77
N GLU A 108 -6.63 -12.94 17.88
CA GLU A 108 -7.61 -11.97 18.38
C GLU A 108 -7.67 -12.01 19.90
N ILE A 109 -7.73 -10.84 20.54
CA ILE A 109 -7.84 -10.72 21.99
C ILE A 109 -9.34 -10.76 22.34
N GLU A 110 -9.83 -11.91 22.81
CA GLU A 110 -11.24 -12.09 23.17
C GLU A 110 -11.69 -11.06 24.23
N GLY A 111 -12.87 -10.48 24.05
CA GLY A 111 -13.43 -9.47 24.96
C GLY A 111 -12.91 -8.05 24.73
N SER A 112 -12.01 -7.84 23.77
CA SER A 112 -11.52 -6.50 23.38
C SER A 112 -12.39 -5.82 22.31
N GLU A 113 -13.56 -6.39 21.99
CA GLU A 113 -14.40 -5.85 20.95
C GLU A 113 -14.87 -4.43 21.27
N LYS A 114 -14.73 -3.54 20.28
CA LYS A 114 -15.12 -2.15 20.40
C LYS A 114 -15.93 -1.70 19.20
N THR A 115 -16.95 -0.90 19.46
CA THR A 115 -17.76 -0.27 18.41
C THR A 115 -17.35 1.20 18.28
N TRP A 116 -17.10 1.64 17.06
CA TRP A 116 -16.65 2.99 16.73
C TRP A 116 -17.68 3.67 15.83
N PRO A 117 -18.15 4.89 16.16
CA PRO A 117 -18.99 5.67 15.26
C PRO A 117 -18.28 5.88 13.91
N CYS A 118 -18.97 5.61 12.81
CA CYS A 118 -18.39 5.69 11.48
C CYS A 118 -19.47 5.95 10.43
N ASP A 119 -19.39 7.10 9.76
CA ASP A 119 -20.28 7.46 8.65
C ASP A 119 -19.60 7.28 7.29
N LEU A 120 -18.27 7.07 7.29
CA LEU A 120 -17.45 6.84 6.11
C LEU A 120 -16.21 6.01 6.47
N ALA A 121 -16.11 4.81 5.88
CA ALA A 121 -14.90 3.99 5.96
C ALA A 121 -14.09 4.13 4.66
N LEU A 122 -12.78 4.34 4.79
CA LEU A 122 -11.83 4.40 3.68
C LEU A 122 -10.85 3.23 3.80
N LEU A 123 -10.85 2.33 2.80
CA LEU A 123 -9.98 1.16 2.77
C LEU A 123 -8.64 1.52 2.10
N ALA A 124 -7.60 1.65 2.89
CA ALA A 124 -6.23 1.95 2.47
C ALA A 124 -5.31 0.72 2.67
N LEU A 125 -5.77 -0.44 2.20
CA LEU A 125 -5.16 -1.75 2.43
C LEU A 125 -4.04 -2.12 1.42
N GLY A 126 -3.77 -1.22 0.48
CA GLY A 126 -2.88 -1.48 -0.65
C GLY A 126 -3.61 -2.11 -1.85
N PHE A 127 -2.83 -2.42 -2.89
CA PHE A 127 -3.33 -2.93 -4.16
C PHE A 127 -2.72 -4.31 -4.46
N THR A 128 -3.52 -5.18 -5.09
CA THR A 128 -3.07 -6.53 -5.47
C THR A 128 -2.41 -6.57 -6.84
N GLY A 129 -2.73 -5.64 -7.73
CA GLY A 129 -2.19 -5.56 -9.09
C GLY A 129 -3.05 -4.64 -9.98
N PRO A 130 -2.67 -4.49 -11.26
CA PRO A 130 -3.46 -3.75 -12.24
C PRO A 130 -4.78 -4.46 -12.59
N GLU A 131 -5.72 -3.72 -13.17
CA GLU A 131 -6.92 -4.31 -13.78
C GLU A 131 -6.56 -5.26 -14.93
N THR A 132 -7.33 -6.34 -15.08
CA THR A 132 -7.01 -7.41 -16.05
C THR A 132 -7.46 -7.10 -17.48
N THR A 133 -8.31 -6.08 -17.67
CA THR A 133 -8.92 -5.76 -18.98
C THR A 133 -7.89 -5.58 -20.08
N LEU A 134 -6.82 -4.82 -19.83
CA LEU A 134 -5.77 -4.60 -20.83
C LEU A 134 -4.93 -5.86 -21.08
N SER A 135 -4.59 -6.62 -20.04
CA SER A 135 -3.81 -7.85 -20.21
C SER A 135 -4.59 -8.90 -20.99
N GLU A 136 -5.90 -9.04 -20.75
CA GLU A 136 -6.76 -9.97 -21.46
C GLU A 136 -6.93 -9.57 -22.93
N GLN A 137 -7.19 -8.30 -23.21
CA GLN A 137 -7.36 -7.80 -24.58
C GLN A 137 -6.08 -7.92 -25.42
N LEU A 138 -4.91 -7.72 -24.80
CA LEU A 138 -3.62 -7.74 -25.47
C LEU A 138 -2.95 -9.12 -25.42
N GLY A 139 -3.51 -10.10 -24.70
CA GLY A 139 -2.92 -11.43 -24.52
C GLY A 139 -1.62 -11.43 -23.70
N ILE A 140 -1.48 -10.49 -22.77
CA ILE A 140 -0.33 -10.36 -21.88
C ILE A 140 -0.47 -11.34 -20.70
N LYS A 141 0.59 -12.11 -20.45
CA LYS A 141 0.66 -13.01 -19.29
C LYS A 141 0.90 -12.22 -18.00
N THR A 142 0.33 -12.71 -16.91
CA THR A 142 0.54 -12.17 -15.56
C THR A 142 1.28 -13.15 -14.67
N ASP A 143 2.03 -12.65 -13.70
CA ASP A 143 2.68 -13.46 -12.68
C ASP A 143 1.69 -13.96 -11.60
N ALA A 144 2.20 -14.73 -10.63
CA ALA A 144 1.40 -15.24 -9.51
C ALA A 144 0.84 -14.15 -8.58
N ARG A 145 1.29 -12.90 -8.73
CA ARG A 145 0.85 -11.72 -7.98
C ARG A 145 0.01 -10.78 -8.85
N SER A 146 -0.47 -11.23 -10.01
CA SER A 146 -1.28 -10.45 -10.97
C SER A 146 -0.55 -9.29 -11.67
N ASN A 147 0.76 -9.13 -11.49
CA ASN A 147 1.53 -8.14 -12.24
C ASN A 147 1.79 -8.65 -13.66
N TYR A 148 2.07 -7.74 -14.59
CA TYR A 148 2.41 -8.12 -15.96
C TYR A 148 3.77 -8.81 -15.98
N GLU A 149 3.79 -10.05 -16.46
CA GLU A 149 5.00 -10.84 -16.55
C GLU A 149 5.90 -10.28 -17.65
N ALA A 150 7.14 -9.96 -17.31
CA ALA A 150 8.09 -9.40 -18.27
C ALA A 150 9.54 -9.70 -17.95
N ILE A 151 10.30 -10.06 -18.97
CA ILE A 151 11.75 -10.23 -18.92
C ILE A 151 12.39 -9.01 -19.55
N ASN A 152 13.31 -8.34 -18.84
CA ASN A 152 13.89 -7.06 -19.29
C ASN A 152 12.81 -6.07 -19.76
N TYR A 153 11.72 -5.95 -18.99
CA TYR A 153 10.58 -5.05 -19.24
C TYR A 153 9.74 -5.41 -20.48
N GLN A 154 10.11 -6.42 -21.26
CA GLN A 154 9.34 -6.90 -22.41
C GLN A 154 8.39 -8.03 -21.98
N THR A 155 7.12 -7.92 -22.36
CA THR A 155 6.10 -8.94 -22.07
C THR A 155 6.24 -10.14 -23.01
N ASN A 156 5.35 -11.13 -22.89
CA ASN A 156 5.24 -12.20 -23.88
C ASN A 156 4.78 -11.72 -25.26
N VAL A 157 4.24 -10.51 -25.39
CA VAL A 157 3.90 -9.89 -26.67
C VAL A 157 5.07 -9.00 -27.10
N PRO A 158 5.78 -9.32 -28.20
CA PRO A 158 7.09 -8.74 -28.48
C PRO A 158 7.15 -7.21 -28.56
N HIS A 159 6.08 -6.55 -28.99
CA HIS A 159 6.05 -5.09 -29.14
C HIS A 159 5.38 -4.37 -27.94
N ILE A 160 5.13 -5.09 -26.83
CA ILE A 160 4.53 -4.54 -25.61
C ILE A 160 5.50 -4.69 -24.43
N PHE A 161 5.71 -3.56 -23.75
CA PHE A 161 6.62 -3.42 -22.62
C PHE A 161 5.85 -2.93 -21.39
N THR A 162 6.38 -3.21 -20.19
CA THR A 162 5.78 -2.83 -18.91
C THR A 162 6.84 -2.42 -17.89
N ALA A 163 6.50 -1.51 -17.00
CA ALA A 163 7.40 -0.94 -16.00
C ALA A 163 6.60 -0.42 -14.78
N GLY A 164 7.31 -0.21 -13.67
CA GLY A 164 6.73 0.37 -12.47
C GLY A 164 5.74 -0.59 -11.82
N ASP A 165 4.72 -0.05 -11.15
CA ASP A 165 3.81 -0.85 -10.32
C ASP A 165 3.05 -1.93 -11.12
N MET A 166 2.81 -1.75 -12.42
CA MET A 166 2.21 -2.78 -13.27
C MET A 166 3.08 -4.04 -13.42
N ARG A 167 4.40 -3.91 -13.32
CA ARG A 167 5.38 -5.02 -13.44
C ARG A 167 5.89 -5.47 -12.07
N ARG A 168 6.20 -4.51 -11.21
CA ARG A 168 6.86 -4.71 -9.90
C ARG A 168 5.87 -4.97 -8.77
N GLY A 169 4.62 -4.52 -8.92
CA GLY A 169 3.71 -4.28 -7.81
C GLY A 169 4.01 -2.97 -7.08
N GLN A 170 3.11 -2.59 -6.17
CA GLN A 170 3.18 -1.32 -5.41
C GLN A 170 4.59 -1.02 -4.86
N SER A 171 5.18 0.10 -5.28
CA SER A 171 6.53 0.49 -4.88
C SER A 171 6.71 2.01 -4.79
N LEU A 172 7.95 2.46 -4.61
CA LEU A 172 8.27 3.89 -4.56
C LEU A 172 8.36 4.48 -5.97
N ILE A 173 8.04 5.77 -6.09
CA ILE A 173 8.12 6.50 -7.36
C ILE A 173 9.49 6.41 -8.05
N VAL A 174 10.58 6.34 -7.27
CA VAL A 174 11.94 6.20 -7.82
C VAL A 174 12.13 4.87 -8.57
N TRP A 175 11.46 3.80 -8.14
CA TRP A 175 11.47 2.52 -8.84
C TRP A 175 10.70 2.61 -10.15
N ALA A 176 9.53 3.26 -10.15
CA ALA A 176 8.77 3.48 -11.38
C ALA A 176 9.56 4.31 -12.41
N ILE A 177 10.25 5.37 -11.97
CA ILE A 177 11.13 6.18 -12.83
C ILE A 177 12.29 5.33 -13.37
N SER A 178 12.95 4.55 -12.51
CA SER A 178 14.06 3.69 -12.92
C SER A 178 13.63 2.64 -13.93
N GLU A 179 12.55 1.89 -13.65
CA GLU A 179 12.05 0.88 -14.58
C GLU A 179 11.55 1.50 -15.88
N GLY A 180 10.91 2.68 -15.84
CA GLY A 180 10.49 3.39 -17.04
C GLY A 180 11.66 3.77 -17.95
N ARG A 181 12.79 4.21 -17.38
CA ARG A 181 14.01 4.51 -18.14
C ARG A 181 14.63 3.26 -18.76
N GLU A 182 14.68 2.17 -18.01
CA GLU A 182 15.20 0.90 -18.54
C GLU A 182 14.26 0.29 -19.60
N ALA A 183 12.95 0.39 -19.41
CA ALA A 183 11.97 -0.03 -20.41
C ALA A 183 12.10 0.79 -21.70
N ALA A 184 12.29 2.12 -21.60
CA ALA A 184 12.53 2.97 -22.77
C ALA A 184 13.79 2.55 -23.55
N LYS A 185 14.88 2.21 -22.84
CA LYS A 185 16.08 1.64 -23.47
C LYS A 185 15.79 0.32 -24.19
N LYS A 186 14.99 -0.56 -23.61
CA LYS A 186 14.63 -1.86 -24.22
C LYS A 186 13.70 -1.72 -25.42
N VAL A 187 12.81 -0.73 -25.39
CA VAL A 187 12.00 -0.34 -26.55
C VAL A 187 12.91 0.16 -27.69
N ASP A 188 13.88 1.03 -27.38
CA ASP A 188 14.83 1.56 -28.37
C ASP A 188 15.70 0.45 -28.98
N GLU A 189 16.25 -0.45 -28.15
CA GLU A 189 16.97 -1.65 -28.61
C GLU A 189 16.10 -2.56 -29.49
N TYR A 190 14.82 -2.75 -29.15
CA TYR A 190 13.90 -3.56 -29.94
C TYR A 190 13.61 -2.97 -31.32
N LEU A 191 13.45 -1.65 -31.41
CA LEU A 191 13.14 -0.95 -32.66
C LEU A 191 14.37 -0.72 -33.54
N MET A 192 15.52 -0.41 -32.94
CA MET A 192 16.72 0.06 -33.64
C MET A 192 17.83 -0.98 -33.71
N GLY A 193 17.75 -2.06 -32.91
CA GLY A 193 18.79 -3.09 -32.76
C GLY A 193 19.92 -2.71 -31.78
N TYR A 194 19.97 -1.45 -31.32
CA TYR A 194 20.90 -0.94 -30.30
C TYR A 194 20.29 0.28 -29.61
N SER A 195 20.86 0.72 -28.48
CA SER A 195 20.43 1.97 -27.83
C SER A 195 21.62 2.76 -27.26
N ASN A 196 21.56 4.08 -27.42
CA ASN A 196 22.47 5.02 -26.76
C ASN A 196 21.90 5.57 -25.45
N LEU A 197 20.71 5.11 -25.04
CA LEU A 197 20.11 5.55 -23.79
C LEU A 197 20.89 5.01 -22.58
N PRO A 198 21.09 5.84 -21.54
CA PRO A 198 21.79 5.41 -20.34
C PRO A 198 21.00 4.34 -19.60
N SER A 199 21.72 3.36 -19.02
CA SER A 199 21.17 2.44 -18.00
C SER A 199 21.58 2.90 -16.61
N LYS A 200 20.85 2.43 -15.60
CA LYS A 200 21.30 2.44 -14.20
C LYS A 200 22.59 1.63 -14.03
N GLY A 201 23.48 2.12 -13.18
CA GLY A 201 24.70 1.45 -12.75
C GLY A 201 24.51 0.63 -11.48
N ASP A 202 25.58 -0.04 -11.06
CA ASP A 202 25.62 -0.75 -9.78
C ASP A 202 25.53 0.24 -8.62
N GLY A 203 24.62 -0.01 -7.68
CA GLY A 203 24.43 0.81 -6.49
C GLY A 203 23.48 2.01 -6.64
N ASP A 204 22.94 2.27 -7.84
CA ASP A 204 21.98 3.37 -8.07
C ASP A 204 20.69 3.22 -7.25
N LEU A 205 20.30 1.98 -6.93
CA LEU A 205 19.16 1.66 -6.09
C LEU A 205 19.50 0.51 -5.13
N PRO A 206 18.91 0.49 -3.92
CA PRO A 206 19.16 -0.60 -2.99
C PRO A 206 18.76 -1.95 -3.62
N PRO A 207 19.56 -3.01 -3.44
CA PRO A 207 19.22 -4.33 -3.95
C PRO A 207 17.89 -4.81 -3.36
N MET A 208 17.12 -5.56 -4.16
CA MET A 208 15.89 -6.23 -3.68
C MET A 208 16.21 -7.34 -2.69
#